data_AF-A0A352IR11-F1
#
_entry.id   AF-A0A352IR11-F1
#
_cell.length_a   1.000
_cell.length_b   1.000
_cell.length_c   1.000
_cell.angle_alpha   90.00
_cell.angle_beta   90.00
_cell.angle_gamma   90.00
#
_symmetry.space_group_name_H-M   'P 1'
#
loop_
_entity.id
_entity.type
_entity.pdbx_description
1 polymer ?
#
loop_
_entity_poly.entity_id
_entity_poly.type
_entity_poly.pdbx_seq_one_letter_code
_entity_poly.pdbx_strand_id
1 'polypeptide(L)'
;AELSRELSELSNKFSDNVLDATQHWFKHITDVDELAGVPETAIESAKQAARQKERDGYVITLDFPSFFPVMTYCDNRDLRREVYEAFVTRASDQGPDAGQWDNTPVMAEILKRRHAQAKLLGFDNYAERSLATKMARSSEEVLDFLNQLAAKSKPQAEKEFAELKAFAKDEYGAEELQAWDIGYYSEKLRQKRYDISPETLRPWFPVNKVVPGLFRVAEKLFDVQIEAKPEVETWHEDATAYCISRNGEPLAWFYLDLYARQGKRGGAWMADCRVRWRNLRGQLQLPVAFLTCNFTPPVSGKPSLLTHDEVTTLFHEFGHGLHHMLTQVDVLDVSGINGVAWDAVELPSQFLENWCWNPESLGLIASHHETGEPLPEDLLQKLLAAKNFQSGMGMVRQLEFSLFDFRLHAEFTDEAPTNPLDMHRKVRSEIAVVEAPEFNRFPNSFSHIFAGGYAAGYYSYKWAEVLAADAFSLFEEKGIFDPETGKAFLHNILEKGGSQEPMELFKAFRGREPQVDALLKQTGITDEAA
;
A
#
# COMPACT_ATOMS: atom_id res chain seq x y z
N ALA A 1 -7.73 -8.59 29.67
CA ALA A 1 -9.06 -8.73 29.03
C ALA A 1 -9.72 -7.37 28.86
N GLU A 2 -9.91 -6.58 29.93
CA GLU A 2 -10.49 -5.23 29.87
C GLU A 2 -9.72 -4.29 28.93
N LEU A 3 -8.40 -4.12 29.09
CA LEU A 3 -7.57 -3.32 28.18
C LEU A 3 -7.69 -3.73 26.71
N SER A 4 -7.79 -5.04 26.43
CA SER A 4 -7.97 -5.55 25.07
C SER A 4 -9.33 -5.15 24.48
N ARG A 5 -10.38 -5.18 25.29
CA ARG A 5 -11.73 -4.73 24.89
C ARG A 5 -11.73 -3.22 24.61
N GLU A 6 -11.17 -2.42 25.51
CA GLU A 6 -11.04 -0.97 25.32
C GLU A 6 -10.24 -0.62 24.07
N LEU A 7 -9.11 -1.30 23.82
CA LEU A 7 -8.33 -1.10 22.60
C LEU A 7 -9.12 -1.43 21.34
N SER A 8 -9.94 -2.49 21.35
CA SER A 8 -10.80 -2.81 20.22
C SER A 8 -11.86 -1.73 19.98
N GLU A 9 -12.51 -1.23 21.04
CA GLU A 9 -13.50 -0.15 20.96
C GLU A 9 -12.88 1.15 20.42
N LEU A 10 -11.68 1.51 20.92
CA LEU A 10 -10.94 2.69 20.48
C LEU A 10 -10.45 2.57 19.03
N SER A 11 -9.99 1.38 18.62
CA SER A 11 -9.53 1.12 17.24
C SER A 11 -10.69 1.25 16.24
N ASN A 12 -11.86 0.71 16.59
CA ASN A 12 -13.08 0.87 15.78
C ASN A 12 -13.46 2.35 15.69
N LYS A 13 -13.49 3.07 16.83
CA LYS A 13 -13.79 4.50 16.86
C LYS A 13 -12.82 5.32 16.00
N PHE A 14 -11.53 5.01 16.04
CA PHE A 14 -10.52 5.66 15.20
C PHE A 14 -10.85 5.47 13.71
N SER A 15 -11.12 4.23 13.29
CA SER A 15 -11.43 3.90 11.90
C SER A 15 -12.73 4.56 11.43
N ASP A 16 -13.78 4.54 12.26
CA ASP A 16 -15.07 5.16 11.95
C ASP A 16 -14.93 6.66 11.77
N ASN A 17 -14.19 7.32 12.67
CA ASN A 17 -13.90 8.75 12.58
C ASN A 17 -13.18 9.13 11.27
N VAL A 18 -12.21 8.31 10.83
CA VAL A 18 -11.50 8.55 9.55
C VAL A 18 -12.43 8.35 8.36
N LEU A 19 -13.26 7.31 8.39
CA LEU A 19 -14.23 7.04 7.34
C LEU A 19 -15.25 8.18 7.22
N ASP A 20 -15.84 8.59 8.34
CA ASP A 20 -16.83 9.67 8.40
C ASP A 20 -16.23 10.99 7.89
N ALA A 21 -15.05 11.37 8.37
CA ALA A 21 -14.37 12.59 7.91
C ALA A 21 -14.04 12.56 6.42
N THR A 22 -13.68 11.38 5.88
CA THR A 22 -13.41 11.22 4.44
C THR A 22 -14.68 11.35 3.60
N GLN A 23 -15.79 10.76 4.05
CA GLN A 23 -17.04 10.70 3.30
C GLN A 23 -17.91 11.96 3.44
N HIS A 24 -17.74 12.69 4.54
CA HIS A 24 -18.45 13.94 4.81
C HIS A 24 -17.97 15.07 3.89
N TRP A 25 -16.65 15.25 3.78
CA TRP A 25 -16.10 16.33 3.00
C TRP A 25 -16.32 16.11 1.50
N PHE A 26 -16.76 17.16 0.82
CA PHE A 26 -16.73 17.23 -0.63
C PHE A 26 -16.66 18.69 -1.10
N LYS A 27 -16.02 18.91 -2.26
CA LYS A 27 -16.01 20.21 -2.95
C LYS A 27 -16.91 20.12 -4.18
N HIS A 28 -17.99 20.89 -4.18
CA HIS A 28 -18.88 21.06 -5.33
C HIS A 28 -18.34 22.16 -6.24
N ILE A 29 -18.13 21.85 -7.51
CA ILE A 29 -17.60 22.75 -8.54
C ILE A 29 -18.61 22.80 -9.68
N THR A 30 -18.92 24.02 -10.14
CA THR A 30 -19.84 24.24 -11.27
C THR A 30 -19.13 24.74 -12.52
N ASP A 31 -17.98 25.38 -12.36
CA ASP A 31 -17.12 25.81 -13.45
C ASP A 31 -16.01 24.77 -13.70
N VAL A 32 -16.01 24.17 -14.88
CA VAL A 32 -15.02 23.15 -15.26
C VAL A 32 -13.61 23.74 -15.38
N ASP A 33 -13.48 25.05 -15.59
CA ASP A 33 -12.19 25.72 -15.71
C ASP A 33 -11.41 25.69 -14.37
N GLU A 34 -12.10 25.54 -13.23
CA GLU A 34 -11.45 25.30 -11.93
C GLU A 34 -10.72 23.95 -11.86
N LEU A 35 -11.05 23.01 -12.76
CA LEU A 35 -10.44 21.69 -12.91
C LEU A 35 -9.46 21.61 -14.09
N ALA A 36 -8.97 22.75 -14.58
CA ALA A 36 -7.95 22.80 -15.63
C ALA A 36 -6.77 21.87 -15.29
N GLY A 37 -6.31 21.09 -16.28
CA GLY A 37 -5.23 20.12 -16.14
C GLY A 37 -5.66 18.74 -15.62
N VAL A 38 -6.80 18.63 -14.91
CA VAL A 38 -7.30 17.33 -14.41
C VAL A 38 -7.67 16.42 -15.59
N PRO A 39 -7.27 15.14 -15.60
CA PRO A 39 -7.57 14.22 -16.70
C PRO A 39 -9.07 14.02 -16.91
N GLU A 40 -9.48 13.83 -18.17
CA GLU A 40 -10.89 13.63 -18.55
C GLU A 40 -11.55 12.47 -17.78
N THR A 41 -10.79 11.40 -17.55
CA THR A 41 -11.21 10.23 -16.74
C THR A 41 -11.65 10.64 -15.33
N ALA A 42 -10.84 11.44 -14.64
CA ALA A 42 -11.13 11.96 -13.31
C ALA A 42 -12.25 13.01 -13.32
N ILE A 43 -12.34 13.83 -14.37
CA ILE A 43 -13.45 14.78 -14.58
C ILE A 43 -14.79 14.03 -14.71
N GLU A 44 -14.83 12.94 -15.48
CA GLU A 44 -16.02 12.11 -15.63
C GLU A 44 -16.39 11.40 -14.31
N SER A 45 -15.42 10.90 -13.56
CA SER A 45 -15.64 10.39 -12.20
C SER A 45 -16.22 11.47 -11.27
N ALA A 46 -15.73 12.71 -11.34
CA ALA A 46 -16.25 13.82 -10.55
C ALA A 46 -17.69 14.20 -10.94
N LYS A 47 -18.06 14.11 -12.23
CA LYS A 47 -19.46 14.25 -12.68
C LYS A 47 -20.35 13.13 -12.13
N GLN A 48 -19.86 11.89 -12.13
CA GLN A 48 -20.59 10.76 -11.56
C GLN A 48 -20.80 10.93 -10.06
N ALA A 49 -19.78 11.37 -9.33
CA ALA A 49 -19.88 11.68 -7.91
C ALA A 49 -20.90 12.81 -7.63
N ALA A 50 -20.96 13.83 -8.50
CA ALA A 50 -21.97 14.89 -8.41
C ALA A 50 -23.39 14.33 -8.54
N ARG A 51 -23.63 13.46 -9.55
CA ARG A 51 -24.92 12.79 -9.74
C ARG A 51 -25.31 11.92 -8.54
N GLN A 52 -24.36 11.16 -7.98
CA GLN A 52 -24.61 10.34 -6.78
C GLN A 52 -24.97 11.18 -5.55
N LYS A 53 -24.47 12.42 -5.47
CA LYS A 53 -24.83 13.39 -4.44
C LYS A 53 -25.98 14.32 -4.84
N GLU A 54 -26.71 14.00 -5.90
CA GLU A 54 -27.86 14.78 -6.40
C GLU A 54 -27.50 16.26 -6.70
N ARG A 55 -26.34 16.49 -7.30
CA ARG A 55 -25.81 17.82 -7.67
C ARG A 55 -25.45 17.88 -9.16
N ASP A 56 -25.58 19.06 -9.73
CA ASP A 56 -25.04 19.39 -11.06
C ASP A 56 -23.52 19.62 -11.00
N GLY A 57 -22.84 19.62 -12.15
CA GLY A 57 -21.40 19.91 -12.23
C GLY A 57 -20.54 18.74 -11.74
N TYR A 58 -19.61 19.04 -10.83
CA TYR A 58 -18.54 18.14 -10.42
C TYR A 58 -18.42 18.09 -8.90
N VAL A 59 -18.10 16.91 -8.37
CA VAL A 59 -17.81 16.72 -6.96
C VAL A 59 -16.43 16.08 -6.80
N ILE A 60 -15.56 16.74 -6.04
CA ILE A 60 -14.30 16.18 -5.54
C ILE A 60 -14.54 15.67 -4.12
N THR A 61 -14.11 14.44 -3.83
CA THR A 61 -14.13 13.83 -2.48
C THR A 61 -12.70 13.59 -1.98
N LEU A 62 -12.57 13.14 -0.72
CA LEU A 62 -11.29 12.75 -0.13
C LEU A 62 -10.94 11.27 -0.36
N ASP A 63 -11.78 10.51 -1.07
CA ASP A 63 -11.42 9.17 -1.52
C ASP A 63 -10.22 9.26 -2.47
N PHE A 64 -9.25 8.35 -2.31
CA PHE A 64 -7.96 8.47 -2.99
C PHE A 64 -8.07 8.63 -4.52
N PRO A 65 -8.95 7.91 -5.24
CA PRO A 65 -9.14 8.12 -6.69
C PRO A 65 -9.69 9.50 -7.07
N SER A 66 -10.34 10.23 -6.17
CA SER A 66 -10.78 11.62 -6.38
C SER A 66 -9.73 12.63 -5.94
N PHE A 67 -9.07 12.38 -4.81
CA PHE A 67 -8.04 13.25 -4.24
C PHE A 67 -6.78 13.29 -5.11
N PHE A 68 -6.28 12.12 -5.53
CA PHE A 68 -4.98 12.00 -6.18
C PHE A 68 -4.89 12.75 -7.52
N PRO A 69 -5.89 12.69 -8.44
CA PRO A 69 -5.83 13.46 -9.68
C PRO A 69 -5.77 14.97 -9.47
N VAL A 70 -6.46 15.51 -8.45
CA VAL A 70 -6.40 16.93 -8.14
C VAL A 70 -5.00 17.33 -7.70
N MET A 71 -4.38 16.55 -6.81
CA MET A 71 -3.03 16.84 -6.31
C MET A 71 -1.93 16.68 -7.37
N THR A 72 -2.18 15.88 -8.40
CA THR A 72 -1.19 15.50 -9.41
C THR A 72 -1.28 16.37 -10.67
N TYR A 73 -2.49 16.80 -11.06
CA TYR A 73 -2.70 17.39 -12.39
C TYR A 73 -3.42 18.74 -12.39
N CYS A 74 -4.15 19.09 -11.33
CA CYS A 74 -4.96 20.31 -11.34
C CYS A 74 -4.05 21.56 -11.37
N ASP A 75 -4.18 22.39 -12.39
CA ASP A 75 -3.40 23.62 -12.55
C ASP A 75 -3.79 24.68 -11.50
N ASN A 76 -5.03 24.63 -10.99
CA ASN A 76 -5.53 25.51 -9.94
C ASN A 76 -4.87 25.20 -8.57
N ARG A 77 -3.85 25.99 -8.23
CA ARG A 77 -3.08 25.84 -6.99
C ARG A 77 -3.90 26.02 -5.72
N ASP A 78 -4.89 26.91 -5.73
CA ASP A 78 -5.74 27.14 -4.55
C ASP A 78 -6.65 25.93 -4.29
N LEU A 79 -7.18 25.32 -5.35
CA LEU A 79 -7.92 24.07 -5.24
C LEU A 79 -7.03 22.93 -4.72
N ARG A 80 -5.79 22.80 -5.21
CA ARG A 80 -4.83 21.81 -4.67
C ARG A 80 -4.58 22.04 -3.17
N ARG A 81 -4.40 23.28 -2.74
CA ARG A 81 -4.23 23.62 -1.32
C ARG A 81 -5.46 23.23 -0.49
N GLU A 82 -6.66 23.61 -0.93
CA GLU A 82 -7.93 23.32 -0.23
C GLU A 82 -8.13 21.82 -0.04
N VAL A 83 -7.93 21.04 -1.11
CA VAL A 83 -8.08 19.58 -1.11
C VAL A 83 -7.00 18.91 -0.27
N TYR A 84 -5.75 19.38 -0.35
CA TYR A 84 -4.66 18.91 0.49
C TYR A 84 -4.93 19.13 1.97
N GLU A 85 -5.31 20.36 2.35
CA GLU A 85 -5.60 20.72 3.74
C GLU A 85 -6.71 19.82 4.28
N ALA A 86 -7.83 19.71 3.57
CA ALA A 86 -8.92 18.82 3.95
C ALA A 86 -8.48 17.35 4.14
N PHE A 87 -7.59 16.83 3.27
CA PHE A 87 -7.11 15.45 3.37
C PHE A 87 -6.18 15.19 4.56
N VAL A 88 -5.23 16.09 4.82
CA VAL A 88 -4.23 15.91 5.90
C VAL A 88 -4.75 16.31 7.29
N THR A 89 -5.93 16.93 7.37
CA THR A 89 -6.60 17.27 8.62
C THR A 89 -7.81 16.38 8.93
N ARG A 90 -8.02 15.28 8.18
CA ARG A 90 -9.11 14.34 8.47
C ARG A 90 -9.05 13.84 9.91
N ALA A 91 -10.23 13.74 10.53
CA ALA A 91 -10.41 13.24 11.89
C ALA A 91 -9.54 13.98 12.94
N SER A 92 -9.45 15.30 12.85
CA SER A 92 -8.55 16.09 13.70
C SER A 92 -9.19 17.34 14.32
N ASP A 93 -8.41 18.04 15.12
CA ASP A 93 -8.71 19.37 15.68
C ASP A 93 -8.57 20.51 14.66
N GLN A 94 -8.22 20.21 13.40
CA GLN A 94 -7.97 21.20 12.34
C GLN A 94 -8.80 20.92 11.09
N GLY A 95 -8.85 21.92 10.20
CA GLY A 95 -9.48 21.82 8.88
C GLY A 95 -11.00 22.00 8.91
N PRO A 96 -11.70 21.60 7.83
CA PRO A 96 -13.12 21.93 7.62
C PRO A 96 -14.06 21.30 8.65
N ASP A 97 -13.68 20.15 9.21
CA ASP A 97 -14.48 19.38 10.17
C ASP A 97 -13.83 19.34 11.58
N ALA A 98 -13.07 20.38 11.92
CA ALA A 98 -12.29 20.47 13.15
C ALA A 98 -13.12 20.12 14.41
N GLY A 99 -12.66 19.12 15.16
CA GLY A 99 -13.26 18.71 16.42
C GLY A 99 -14.47 17.77 16.31
N GLN A 100 -15.04 17.53 15.12
CA GLN A 100 -16.22 16.67 14.96
C GLN A 100 -15.90 15.18 15.10
N TRP A 101 -14.80 14.74 14.47
CA TRP A 101 -14.30 13.36 14.49
C TRP A 101 -12.86 13.28 14.98
N ASP A 102 -12.49 14.12 15.96
CA ASP A 102 -11.10 14.25 16.39
C ASP A 102 -10.54 12.96 17.03
N ASN A 103 -9.52 12.40 16.38
CA ASN A 103 -8.77 11.23 16.84
C ASN A 103 -7.63 11.56 17.81
N THR A 104 -7.32 12.83 18.07
CA THR A 104 -6.29 13.23 19.04
C THR A 104 -6.49 12.60 20.43
N PRO A 105 -7.68 12.69 21.07
CA PRO A 105 -7.92 12.00 22.34
C PRO A 105 -7.93 10.48 22.20
N VAL A 106 -8.42 9.95 21.07
CA VAL A 106 -8.49 8.49 20.82
C VAL A 106 -7.09 7.89 20.78
N MET A 107 -6.16 8.50 20.03
CA MET A 107 -4.76 8.06 19.96
C MET A 107 -4.08 8.08 21.33
N ALA A 108 -4.30 9.13 22.13
CA ALA A 108 -3.72 9.23 23.46
C ALA A 108 -4.19 8.08 24.37
N GLU A 109 -5.48 7.74 24.34
CA GLU A 109 -6.00 6.62 25.12
C GLU A 109 -5.48 5.27 24.60
N ILE A 110 -5.38 5.07 23.27
CA ILE A 110 -4.79 3.86 22.68
C ILE A 110 -3.37 3.64 23.19
N LEU A 111 -2.51 4.67 23.14
CA LEU A 111 -1.11 4.55 23.59
C LEU A 111 -0.99 4.20 25.07
N LYS A 112 -1.81 4.83 25.92
CA LYS A 112 -1.87 4.49 27.35
C LYS A 112 -2.26 3.02 27.58
N ARG A 113 -3.29 2.52 26.88
CA ARG A 113 -3.74 1.12 27.05
C ARG A 113 -2.71 0.14 26.50
N ARG A 114 -2.05 0.47 25.40
CA ARG A 114 -0.95 -0.32 24.83
C ARG A 114 0.22 -0.40 25.80
N HIS A 115 0.65 0.73 26.37
CA HIS A 115 1.71 0.75 27.37
C HIS A 115 1.33 -0.06 28.62
N ALA A 116 0.13 0.15 29.18
CA ALA A 116 -0.36 -0.63 30.31
C ALA A 116 -0.41 -2.14 30.02
N GLN A 117 -0.84 -2.53 28.80
CA GLN A 117 -0.85 -3.92 28.37
C GLN A 117 0.56 -4.52 28.30
N ALA A 118 1.54 -3.75 27.83
CA ALA A 118 2.94 -4.17 27.79
C ALA A 118 3.51 -4.38 29.20
N LYS A 119 3.31 -3.40 30.10
CA LYS A 119 3.76 -3.49 31.50
C LYS A 119 3.15 -4.69 32.23
N LEU A 120 1.87 -4.98 32.03
CA LEU A 120 1.21 -6.15 32.64
C LEU A 120 1.80 -7.49 32.19
N LEU A 121 2.37 -7.54 30.99
CA LEU A 121 3.01 -8.74 30.44
C LEU A 121 4.52 -8.80 30.74
N GLY A 122 5.06 -7.81 31.46
CA GLY A 122 6.46 -7.76 31.86
C GLY A 122 7.42 -7.16 30.83
N PHE A 123 6.89 -6.50 29.79
CA PHE A 123 7.70 -5.74 28.82
C PHE A 123 7.88 -4.29 29.27
N ASP A 124 8.95 -3.62 28.83
CA ASP A 124 9.20 -2.23 29.22
C ASP A 124 8.32 -1.24 28.45
N ASN A 125 7.99 -1.58 27.19
CA ASN A 125 7.19 -0.74 26.31
C ASN A 125 6.39 -1.61 25.30
N TYR A 126 5.51 -0.97 24.53
CA TYR A 126 4.67 -1.71 23.57
C TYR A 126 5.45 -2.23 22.37
N ALA A 127 6.56 -1.59 21.99
CA ALA A 127 7.39 -2.06 20.89
C ALA A 127 8.02 -3.43 21.20
N GLU A 128 8.56 -3.62 22.40
CA GLU A 128 9.08 -4.94 22.84
C GLU A 128 7.98 -6.02 22.86
N ARG A 129 6.79 -5.68 23.37
CA ARG A 129 5.64 -6.58 23.31
C ARG A 129 5.30 -6.96 21.87
N SER A 130 5.36 -5.99 20.96
CA SER A 130 5.07 -6.17 19.53
C SER A 130 6.12 -7.04 18.84
N LEU A 131 7.39 -6.93 19.22
CA LEU A 131 8.49 -7.71 18.68
C LEU A 131 8.51 -9.18 19.13
N ALA A 132 7.89 -9.50 20.26
CA ALA A 132 7.89 -10.86 20.82
C ALA A 132 7.33 -11.96 19.88
N THR A 133 6.62 -11.58 18.82
CA THR A 133 6.09 -12.49 17.79
C THR A 133 6.52 -12.10 16.37
N LYS A 134 7.62 -11.33 16.24
CA LYS A 134 8.18 -10.88 14.97
C LYS A 134 9.59 -11.46 14.75
N MET A 135 10.14 -11.31 13.54
CA MET A 135 11.49 -11.74 13.20
C MET A 135 12.56 -10.86 13.87
N ALA A 136 12.36 -9.55 13.89
CA ALA A 136 13.27 -8.63 14.53
C ALA A 136 13.33 -8.90 16.04
N ARG A 137 14.55 -8.95 16.58
CA ARG A 137 14.83 -9.50 17.92
C ARG A 137 14.85 -8.43 19.00
N SER A 138 15.04 -7.17 18.62
CA SER A 138 15.10 -6.06 19.57
C SER A 138 14.69 -4.73 18.94
N SER A 139 14.33 -3.77 19.78
CA SER A 139 14.04 -2.39 19.35
C SER A 139 15.25 -1.71 18.72
N GLU A 140 16.46 -2.04 19.19
CA GLU A 140 17.72 -1.55 18.62
C GLU A 140 17.91 -2.05 17.19
N GLU A 141 17.67 -3.34 16.93
CA GLU A 141 17.79 -3.92 15.58
C GLU A 141 16.86 -3.23 14.57
N VAL A 142 15.61 -2.94 14.95
CA VAL A 142 14.66 -2.22 14.10
C VAL A 142 15.11 -0.79 13.83
N LEU A 143 15.53 -0.06 14.87
CA LEU A 143 15.98 1.32 14.73
C LEU A 143 17.26 1.41 13.89
N ASP A 144 18.21 0.50 14.08
CA ASP A 144 19.43 0.42 13.29
C ASP A 144 19.13 0.14 11.82
N PHE A 145 18.24 -0.82 11.55
CA PHE A 145 17.78 -1.12 10.19
C PHE A 145 17.18 0.11 9.50
N LEU A 146 16.24 0.80 10.15
CA LEU A 146 15.58 1.98 9.59
C LEU A 146 16.55 3.15 9.40
N ASN A 147 17.45 3.38 10.36
CA ASN A 147 18.44 4.46 10.29
C ASN A 147 19.51 4.19 9.23
N GLN A 148 19.93 2.94 9.02
CA GLN A 148 20.85 2.58 7.95
C GLN A 148 20.22 2.82 6.58
N LEU A 149 18.97 2.41 6.37
CA LEU A 149 18.23 2.72 5.13
C LEU A 149 18.08 4.22 4.93
N ALA A 150 17.75 4.97 6.00
CA ALA A 150 17.63 6.42 5.95
C ALA A 150 18.94 7.10 5.54
N ALA A 151 20.05 6.69 6.14
CA ALA A 151 21.38 7.23 5.84
C ALA A 151 21.76 7.04 4.36
N LYS A 152 21.44 5.88 3.78
CA LYS A 152 21.71 5.59 2.36
C LYS A 152 20.74 6.30 1.39
N SER A 153 19.50 6.53 1.80
CA SER A 153 18.43 7.03 0.90
C SER A 153 18.27 8.55 0.92
N LYS A 154 18.57 9.19 2.06
CA LYS A 154 18.37 10.63 2.25
C LYS A 154 19.17 11.51 1.29
N PRO A 155 20.45 11.25 0.98
CA PRO A 155 21.21 12.08 0.03
C PRO A 155 20.56 12.14 -1.36
N GLN A 156 20.04 11.00 -1.84
CA GLN A 156 19.30 10.95 -3.10
C GLN A 156 17.97 11.71 -3.01
N ALA A 157 17.22 11.54 -1.92
CA ALA A 157 15.97 12.27 -1.71
C ALA A 157 16.17 13.81 -1.69
N GLU A 158 17.27 14.28 -1.08
CA GLU A 158 17.62 15.70 -1.06
C GLU A 158 17.95 16.23 -2.45
N LYS A 159 18.70 15.46 -3.25
CA LYS A 159 19.00 15.79 -4.65
C LYS A 159 17.75 15.83 -5.51
N GLU A 160 16.87 14.84 -5.38
CA GLU A 160 15.60 14.75 -6.10
C GLU A 160 14.68 15.92 -5.74
N PHE A 161 14.60 16.31 -4.46
CA PHE A 161 13.80 17.45 -4.03
C PHE A 161 14.41 18.79 -4.45
N ALA A 162 15.74 18.92 -4.47
CA ALA A 162 16.42 20.10 -4.98
C ALA A 162 16.18 20.28 -6.49
N GLU A 163 16.23 19.19 -7.25
CA GLU A 163 15.89 19.19 -8.68
C GLU A 163 14.44 19.61 -8.91
N LEU A 164 13.50 19.08 -8.12
CA LEU A 164 12.10 19.44 -8.20
C LEU A 164 11.88 20.95 -7.96
N LYS A 165 12.54 21.51 -6.95
CA LYS A 165 12.50 22.95 -6.64
C LYS A 165 13.07 23.78 -7.81
N ALA A 166 14.22 23.39 -8.35
CA ALA A 166 14.82 24.08 -9.49
C ALA A 166 13.90 24.03 -10.72
N PHE A 167 13.36 22.86 -11.04
CA PHE A 167 12.43 22.67 -12.15
C PHE A 167 11.17 23.54 -12.01
N ALA A 168 10.53 23.54 -10.84
CA ALA A 168 9.34 24.35 -10.60
C ALA A 168 9.62 25.85 -10.69
N LYS A 169 10.79 26.30 -10.22
CA LYS A 169 11.22 27.69 -10.35
C LYS A 169 11.51 28.08 -11.80
N ASP A 170 12.34 27.32 -12.48
CA ASP A 170 12.87 27.68 -13.81
C ASP A 170 11.80 27.61 -14.90
N GLU A 171 10.87 26.64 -14.80
CA GLU A 171 9.87 26.39 -15.85
C GLU A 171 8.51 27.02 -15.56
N TYR A 172 8.18 27.26 -14.27
CA TYR A 172 6.86 27.74 -13.85
C TYR A 172 6.91 28.99 -12.95
N GLY A 173 8.10 29.50 -12.62
CA GLY A 173 8.24 30.67 -11.75
C GLY A 173 7.81 30.43 -10.30
N ALA A 174 7.72 29.17 -9.84
CA ALA A 174 7.35 28.83 -8.48
C ALA A 174 8.55 29.01 -7.53
N GLU A 175 8.65 30.20 -6.91
CA GLU A 175 9.75 30.54 -5.99
C GLU A 175 9.79 29.65 -4.73
N GLU A 176 8.64 29.14 -4.30
CA GLU A 176 8.53 28.28 -3.11
C GLU A 176 7.59 27.10 -3.40
N LEU A 177 8.03 25.89 -3.04
CA LEU A 177 7.21 24.68 -3.11
C LEU A 177 6.58 24.36 -1.76
N GLN A 178 5.27 24.26 -1.75
CA GLN A 178 4.50 23.79 -0.61
C GLN A 178 4.17 22.31 -0.76
N ALA A 179 3.73 21.66 0.32
CA ALA A 179 3.40 20.23 0.29
C ALA A 179 2.32 19.86 -0.76
N TRP A 180 1.37 20.76 -1.04
CA TRP A 180 0.34 20.59 -2.06
C TRP A 180 0.82 20.86 -3.51
N ASP A 181 2.08 21.27 -3.68
CA ASP A 181 2.69 21.49 -4.99
C ASP A 181 3.56 20.29 -5.43
N ILE A 182 3.96 19.43 -4.49
CA ILE A 182 4.91 18.34 -4.74
C ILE A 182 4.41 17.38 -5.81
N GLY A 183 3.20 16.82 -5.64
CA GLY A 183 2.62 15.88 -6.61
C GLY A 183 2.51 16.48 -8.01
N TYR A 184 2.05 17.73 -8.08
CA TYR A 184 1.87 18.46 -9.34
C TYR A 184 3.18 18.68 -10.10
N TYR A 185 4.19 19.26 -9.46
CA TYR A 185 5.47 19.49 -10.13
C TYR A 185 6.27 18.21 -10.35
N SER A 186 6.13 17.20 -9.48
CA SER A 186 6.75 15.89 -9.70
C SER A 186 6.21 15.25 -10.97
N GLU A 187 4.90 15.38 -11.24
CA GLU A 187 4.31 14.88 -12.47
C GLU A 187 4.77 15.66 -13.69
N LYS A 188 4.79 17.00 -13.63
CA LYS A 188 5.31 17.81 -14.75
C LYS A 188 6.79 17.49 -15.04
N LEU A 189 7.60 17.23 -14.01
CA LEU A 189 9.00 16.84 -14.16
C LEU A 189 9.12 15.45 -14.78
N ARG A 190 8.32 14.48 -14.31
CA ARG A 190 8.26 13.12 -14.87
C ARG A 190 7.90 13.14 -16.35
N GLN A 191 6.85 13.88 -16.71
CA GLN A 191 6.41 14.05 -18.10
C GLN A 191 7.52 14.68 -18.96
N LYS A 192 8.16 15.75 -18.50
CA LYS A 192 9.26 16.39 -19.24
C LYS A 192 10.45 15.45 -19.45
N ARG A 193 10.79 14.61 -18.47
CA ARG A 193 11.97 13.74 -18.52
C ARG A 193 11.76 12.48 -19.36
N TYR A 194 10.60 11.85 -19.25
CA TYR A 194 10.37 10.52 -19.80
C TYR A 194 9.29 10.49 -20.89
N ASP A 195 8.61 11.60 -21.15
CA ASP A 195 7.53 11.68 -22.13
C ASP A 195 6.45 10.58 -21.90
N ILE A 196 6.12 10.39 -20.61
CA ILE A 196 5.13 9.42 -20.13
C ILE A 196 4.42 9.95 -18.90
N SER A 197 3.12 9.67 -18.81
CA SER A 197 2.28 9.90 -17.63
C SER A 197 1.46 8.65 -17.29
N PRO A 198 0.96 8.51 -16.05
CA PRO A 198 0.02 7.46 -15.70
C PRO A 198 -1.21 7.46 -16.63
N GLU A 199 -1.67 8.63 -17.07
CA GLU A 199 -2.81 8.73 -17.97
C GLU A 199 -2.50 8.26 -19.40
N THR A 200 -1.27 8.44 -19.90
CA THR A 200 -0.86 7.84 -21.19
C THR A 200 -0.79 6.30 -21.13
N LEU A 201 -0.53 5.75 -19.93
CA LEU A 201 -0.45 4.31 -19.70
C LEU A 201 -1.81 3.67 -19.39
N ARG A 202 -2.73 4.42 -18.79
CA ARG A 202 -4.04 3.95 -18.33
C ARG A 202 -4.83 3.15 -19.40
N PRO A 203 -4.88 3.53 -20.70
CA PRO A 203 -5.53 2.74 -21.75
C PRO A 203 -4.99 1.32 -21.97
N TRP A 204 -3.78 1.02 -21.47
CA TRP A 204 -3.10 -0.27 -21.63
C TRP A 204 -3.36 -1.24 -20.49
N PHE A 205 -3.99 -0.78 -19.39
CA PHE A 205 -4.27 -1.58 -18.21
C PHE A 205 -5.77 -1.67 -17.89
N PRO A 206 -6.62 -2.14 -18.83
CA PRO A 206 -8.02 -2.35 -18.52
C PRO A 206 -8.18 -3.56 -17.56
N VAL A 207 -9.07 -3.46 -16.58
CA VAL A 207 -9.27 -4.49 -15.54
C VAL A 207 -9.51 -5.89 -16.14
N ASN A 208 -10.26 -5.97 -17.24
CA ASN A 208 -10.55 -7.22 -17.95
C ASN A 208 -9.34 -7.87 -18.64
N LYS A 209 -8.21 -7.15 -18.74
CA LYS A 209 -6.91 -7.68 -19.17
C LYS A 209 -5.99 -7.94 -17.98
N VAL A 210 -5.92 -6.99 -17.05
CA VAL A 210 -5.01 -7.05 -15.89
C VAL A 210 -5.34 -8.24 -15.00
N VAL A 211 -6.61 -8.44 -14.64
CA VAL A 211 -7.01 -9.51 -13.72
C VAL A 211 -6.71 -10.92 -14.29
N PRO A 212 -7.12 -11.26 -15.53
CA PRO A 212 -6.69 -12.52 -16.14
C PRO A 212 -5.18 -12.62 -16.32
N GLY A 213 -4.48 -11.52 -16.63
CA GLY A 213 -3.03 -11.48 -16.76
C GLY A 213 -2.30 -11.82 -15.46
N LEU A 214 -2.76 -11.26 -14.33
CA LEU A 214 -2.31 -11.60 -12.98
C LEU A 214 -2.49 -13.09 -12.71
N PHE A 215 -3.65 -13.65 -13.06
CA PHE A 215 -3.88 -15.08 -12.92
C PHE A 215 -2.89 -15.88 -13.76
N ARG A 216 -2.66 -15.51 -15.02
CA ARG A 216 -1.65 -16.19 -15.87
C ARG A 216 -0.25 -16.15 -15.26
N VAL A 217 0.14 -15.05 -14.61
CA VAL A 217 1.41 -14.96 -13.87
C VAL A 217 1.44 -16.00 -12.75
N ALA A 218 0.39 -16.06 -11.91
CA ALA A 218 0.33 -17.01 -10.81
C ALA A 218 0.24 -18.49 -11.27
N GLU A 219 -0.51 -18.76 -12.33
CA GLU A 219 -0.61 -20.10 -12.95
C GLU A 219 0.76 -20.57 -13.45
N LYS A 220 1.54 -19.69 -14.10
CA LYS A 220 2.91 -19.98 -14.56
C LYS A 220 3.88 -20.22 -13.41
N LEU A 221 3.78 -19.45 -12.33
CA LEU A 221 4.70 -19.54 -11.19
C LEU A 221 4.43 -20.74 -10.29
N PHE A 222 3.15 -21.09 -10.09
CA PHE A 222 2.73 -21.98 -9.00
C PHE A 222 1.92 -23.20 -9.46
N ASP A 223 1.78 -23.42 -10.76
CA ASP A 223 1.08 -24.58 -11.35
C ASP A 223 -0.33 -24.75 -10.74
N VAL A 224 -1.13 -23.70 -10.87
CA VAL A 224 -2.54 -23.64 -10.46
C VAL A 224 -3.41 -23.24 -11.65
N GLN A 225 -4.73 -23.33 -11.49
CA GLN A 225 -5.73 -22.83 -12.44
C GLN A 225 -6.72 -21.95 -11.68
N ILE A 226 -7.02 -20.76 -12.20
CA ILE A 226 -7.91 -19.79 -11.55
C ILE A 226 -9.12 -19.51 -12.44
N GLU A 227 -10.31 -19.73 -11.90
CA GLU A 227 -11.56 -19.59 -12.65
C GLU A 227 -12.57 -18.71 -11.89
N ALA A 228 -13.22 -17.79 -12.60
CA ALA A 228 -14.34 -17.03 -12.07
C ALA A 228 -15.55 -17.94 -11.82
N LYS A 229 -16.28 -17.67 -10.73
CA LYS A 229 -17.49 -18.37 -10.30
C LYS A 229 -18.61 -17.34 -10.04
N PRO A 230 -19.13 -16.68 -11.10
CA PRO A 230 -20.11 -15.59 -10.98
C PRO A 230 -21.45 -16.03 -10.38
N GLU A 231 -21.71 -17.33 -10.29
CA GLU A 231 -22.89 -17.90 -9.66
C GLU A 231 -22.87 -17.86 -8.13
N VAL A 232 -21.71 -17.58 -7.52
CA VAL A 232 -21.56 -17.47 -6.07
C VAL A 232 -22.12 -16.12 -5.59
N GLU A 233 -22.96 -16.15 -4.55
CA GLU A 233 -23.54 -14.95 -3.94
C GLU A 233 -22.45 -14.04 -3.35
N THR A 234 -22.57 -12.73 -3.62
CA THR A 234 -21.67 -11.69 -3.12
C THR A 234 -22.45 -10.54 -2.49
N TRP A 235 -21.76 -9.70 -1.70
CA TRP A 235 -22.38 -8.54 -1.02
C TRP A 235 -22.58 -7.32 -1.93
N HIS A 236 -22.01 -7.33 -3.13
CA HIS A 236 -22.05 -6.23 -4.08
C HIS A 236 -21.91 -6.75 -5.52
N GLU A 237 -22.59 -6.12 -6.48
CA GLU A 237 -22.59 -6.55 -7.89
C GLU A 237 -21.19 -6.51 -8.55
N ASP A 238 -20.32 -5.60 -8.09
CA ASP A 238 -18.94 -5.51 -8.54
C ASP A 238 -17.98 -6.55 -7.91
N ALA A 239 -18.42 -7.29 -6.89
CA ALA A 239 -17.60 -8.32 -6.26
C ALA A 239 -17.74 -9.64 -7.03
N THR A 240 -16.61 -10.29 -7.34
CA THR A 240 -16.59 -11.58 -8.07
C THR A 240 -15.89 -12.65 -7.25
N ALA A 241 -16.47 -13.85 -7.19
CA ALA A 241 -15.83 -15.03 -6.59
C ALA A 241 -14.99 -15.80 -7.62
N TYR A 242 -13.91 -16.41 -7.15
CA TYR A 242 -13.00 -17.23 -7.94
C TYR A 242 -12.62 -18.51 -7.19
N CYS A 243 -12.36 -19.57 -7.94
CA CYS A 243 -11.82 -20.82 -7.43
C CYS A 243 -10.39 -21.03 -7.95
N ILE A 244 -9.48 -21.41 -7.06
CA ILE A 244 -8.13 -21.88 -7.41
C ILE A 244 -8.15 -23.40 -7.35
N SER A 245 -7.69 -24.06 -8.41
CA SER A 245 -7.58 -25.52 -8.49
C SER A 245 -6.21 -25.96 -8.99
N ARG A 246 -5.90 -27.24 -8.81
CA ARG A 246 -4.74 -27.90 -9.42
C ARG A 246 -5.18 -29.26 -9.94
N ASN A 247 -5.01 -29.49 -11.24
CA ASN A 247 -5.45 -30.73 -11.91
C ASN A 247 -6.95 -31.01 -11.72
N GLY A 248 -7.78 -29.96 -11.68
CA GLY A 248 -9.22 -30.06 -11.48
C GLY A 248 -9.67 -30.20 -10.02
N GLU A 249 -8.74 -30.37 -9.07
CA GLU A 249 -9.06 -30.43 -7.64
C GLU A 249 -9.03 -29.02 -7.01
N PRO A 250 -10.12 -28.56 -6.37
CA PRO A 250 -10.15 -27.25 -5.71
C PRO A 250 -9.14 -27.16 -4.55
N LEU A 251 -8.32 -26.10 -4.57
CA LEU A 251 -7.37 -25.76 -3.51
C LEU A 251 -7.89 -24.67 -2.59
N ALA A 252 -8.51 -23.64 -3.15
CA ALA A 252 -8.94 -22.45 -2.42
C ALA A 252 -10.01 -21.65 -3.17
N TRP A 253 -10.58 -20.66 -2.50
CA TRP A 253 -11.47 -19.68 -3.10
C TRP A 253 -11.07 -18.25 -2.69
N PHE A 254 -11.48 -17.27 -3.47
CA PHE A 254 -11.39 -15.88 -3.05
C PHE A 254 -12.47 -15.02 -3.67
N TYR A 255 -12.76 -13.89 -3.04
CA TYR A 255 -13.56 -12.81 -3.61
C TYR A 255 -12.66 -11.64 -3.95
N LEU A 256 -12.92 -11.00 -5.08
CA LEU A 256 -12.22 -9.79 -5.52
C LEU A 256 -13.21 -8.64 -5.60
N ASP A 257 -12.93 -7.55 -4.86
CA ASP A 257 -13.77 -6.36 -4.77
C ASP A 257 -12.92 -5.10 -5.03
N LEU A 258 -12.92 -4.63 -6.28
CA LEU A 258 -11.90 -3.70 -6.80
C LEU A 258 -12.18 -2.22 -6.56
N TYR A 259 -13.44 -1.79 -6.60
CA TYR A 259 -13.74 -0.38 -6.82
C TYR A 259 -13.99 0.39 -5.52
N ALA A 260 -13.60 1.66 -5.53
CA ALA A 260 -13.97 2.62 -4.49
C ALA A 260 -15.47 2.94 -4.56
N ARG A 261 -16.12 3.03 -3.39
CA ARG A 261 -17.54 3.40 -3.27
C ARG A 261 -17.85 3.92 -1.86
N GLN A 262 -18.95 4.65 -1.74
CA GLN A 262 -19.45 5.10 -0.43
C GLN A 262 -19.64 3.93 0.53
N GLY A 263 -19.26 4.14 1.79
CA GLY A 263 -19.37 3.14 2.86
C GLY A 263 -18.30 2.05 2.85
N LYS A 264 -17.39 2.03 1.86
CA LYS A 264 -16.25 1.12 1.84
C LYS A 264 -15.02 1.82 2.43
N ARG A 265 -14.30 1.13 3.32
CA ARG A 265 -13.02 1.61 3.87
C ARG A 265 -12.01 1.83 2.74
N GLY A 266 -11.28 2.95 2.77
CA GLY A 266 -10.21 3.23 1.81
C GLY A 266 -8.98 2.32 1.94
N GLY A 267 -8.07 2.40 0.97
CA GLY A 267 -6.86 1.58 0.88
C GLY A 267 -7.04 0.29 0.07
N ALA A 268 -6.13 -0.65 0.23
CA ALA A 268 -6.26 -2.02 -0.27
C ALA A 268 -5.88 -2.98 0.86
N TRP A 269 -6.48 -4.17 0.88
CA TRP A 269 -6.13 -5.21 1.84
C TRP A 269 -6.63 -6.58 1.42
N MET A 270 -5.96 -7.59 1.94
CA MET A 270 -6.39 -8.97 1.98
C MET A 270 -6.94 -9.30 3.38
N ALA A 271 -8.00 -10.10 3.45
CA ALA A 271 -8.49 -10.68 4.70
C ALA A 271 -8.83 -12.16 4.52
N ASP A 272 -8.66 -12.96 5.56
CA ASP A 272 -9.15 -14.34 5.58
C ASP A 272 -10.67 -14.38 5.83
N CYS A 273 -11.37 -15.15 5.01
CA CYS A 273 -12.77 -15.53 5.23
C CYS A 273 -12.85 -16.88 5.95
N ARG A 274 -12.04 -17.84 5.47
CA ARG A 274 -11.88 -19.17 6.05
C ARG A 274 -10.41 -19.54 5.99
N VAL A 275 -9.90 -20.12 7.05
CA VAL A 275 -8.53 -20.64 7.13
C VAL A 275 -8.52 -22.12 6.74
N ARG A 276 -7.45 -22.57 6.06
CA ARG A 276 -7.24 -23.99 5.77
C ARG A 276 -6.96 -24.73 7.06
N TRP A 277 -7.76 -25.73 7.41
CA TRP A 277 -7.48 -26.57 8.57
C TRP A 277 -8.17 -27.91 8.46
N ARG A 278 -7.64 -28.90 9.18
CA ARG A 278 -8.28 -30.19 9.36
C ARG A 278 -9.11 -30.14 10.64
N ASN A 279 -10.42 -30.26 10.49
CA ASN A 279 -11.31 -30.23 11.64
C ASN A 279 -11.13 -31.47 12.53
N LEU A 280 -11.76 -31.47 13.70
CA LEU A 280 -11.67 -32.57 14.68
C LEU A 280 -12.19 -33.93 14.15
N ARG A 281 -12.88 -33.94 12.99
CA ARG A 281 -13.36 -35.15 12.31
C ARG A 281 -12.45 -35.60 11.16
N GLY A 282 -11.30 -34.95 10.98
CA GLY A 282 -10.33 -35.26 9.92
C GLY A 282 -10.65 -34.65 8.55
N GLN A 283 -11.73 -33.87 8.42
CA GLN A 283 -12.11 -33.25 7.15
C GLN A 283 -11.32 -31.97 6.92
N LEU A 284 -10.76 -31.82 5.72
CA LEU A 284 -10.06 -30.62 5.31
C LEU A 284 -11.06 -29.53 4.92
N GLN A 285 -10.97 -28.37 5.57
CA GLN A 285 -11.57 -27.13 5.13
C GLN A 285 -10.61 -26.40 4.19
N LEU A 286 -11.10 -25.99 3.02
CA LEU A 286 -10.34 -25.15 2.10
C LEU A 286 -10.34 -23.69 2.56
N PRO A 287 -9.22 -22.95 2.34
CA PRO A 287 -9.14 -21.54 2.65
C PRO A 287 -9.98 -20.70 1.68
N VAL A 288 -10.50 -19.58 2.20
CA VAL A 288 -11.21 -18.56 1.43
C VAL A 288 -10.64 -17.19 1.80
N ALA A 289 -10.33 -16.35 0.80
CA ALA A 289 -9.82 -14.99 0.99
C ALA A 289 -10.78 -13.90 0.49
N PHE A 290 -10.67 -12.71 1.05
CA PHE A 290 -11.19 -11.46 0.50
C PHE A 290 -10.02 -10.62 0.01
N LEU A 291 -10.07 -10.18 -1.25
CA LEU A 291 -9.12 -9.24 -1.84
C LEU A 291 -9.88 -7.96 -2.14
N THR A 292 -9.51 -6.88 -1.46
CA THR A 292 -10.25 -5.62 -1.54
C THR A 292 -9.32 -4.49 -1.97
N CYS A 293 -9.72 -3.73 -2.99
CA CYS A 293 -9.03 -2.54 -3.45
C CYS A 293 -9.99 -1.34 -3.50
N ASN A 294 -9.49 -0.15 -3.83
CA ASN A 294 -10.28 1.06 -4.00
C ASN A 294 -9.89 1.79 -5.29
N PHE A 295 -9.95 1.06 -6.41
CA PHE A 295 -9.60 1.58 -7.73
C PHE A 295 -10.71 2.44 -8.31
N THR A 296 -10.35 3.21 -9.34
CA THR A 296 -11.29 4.02 -10.11
C THR A 296 -12.42 3.13 -10.67
N PRO A 297 -13.71 3.37 -10.33
CA PRO A 297 -14.81 2.56 -10.86
C PRO A 297 -14.99 2.76 -12.38
N PRO A 298 -15.67 1.83 -13.08
CA PRO A 298 -16.08 2.03 -14.47
C PRO A 298 -16.94 3.30 -14.63
N VAL A 299 -16.67 4.10 -15.67
CA VAL A 299 -17.41 5.35 -15.94
C VAL A 299 -18.02 5.30 -17.33
N SER A 300 -19.28 5.74 -17.46
CA SER A 300 -19.98 5.89 -18.75
C SER A 300 -19.98 4.64 -19.65
N GLY A 301 -20.06 3.45 -19.05
CA GLY A 301 -20.08 2.15 -19.77
C GLY A 301 -18.72 1.70 -20.31
N LYS A 302 -17.64 2.44 -20.04
CA LYS A 302 -16.26 2.02 -20.35
C LYS A 302 -15.72 1.11 -19.25
N PRO A 303 -14.83 0.15 -19.57
CA PRO A 303 -14.16 -0.66 -18.55
C PRO A 303 -13.36 0.23 -17.60
N SER A 304 -13.20 -0.20 -16.35
CA SER A 304 -12.24 0.43 -15.45
C SER A 304 -10.83 0.26 -16.02
N LEU A 305 -10.13 1.39 -16.13
CA LEU A 305 -8.76 1.48 -16.63
C LEU A 305 -7.86 1.85 -15.47
N LEU A 306 -6.92 0.97 -15.14
CA LEU A 306 -6.06 1.11 -13.98
C LEU A 306 -4.84 1.98 -14.29
N THR A 307 -4.39 2.73 -13.30
CA THR A 307 -3.00 3.22 -13.31
C THR A 307 -2.03 2.06 -13.06
N HIS A 308 -0.76 2.23 -13.41
CA HIS A 308 0.27 1.21 -13.11
C HIS A 308 0.42 0.95 -11.60
N ASP A 309 0.24 1.98 -10.76
CA ASP A 309 0.22 1.83 -9.30
C ASP A 309 -0.97 0.98 -8.82
N GLU A 310 -2.16 1.15 -9.41
CA GLU A 310 -3.32 0.30 -9.13
C GLU A 310 -3.08 -1.16 -9.57
N VAL A 311 -2.38 -1.39 -10.68
CA VAL A 311 -1.96 -2.73 -11.10
C VAL A 311 -1.00 -3.34 -10.08
N THR A 312 0.00 -2.59 -9.63
CA THR A 312 0.97 -3.03 -8.62
C THR A 312 0.28 -3.34 -7.30
N THR A 313 -0.68 -2.50 -6.87
CA THR A 313 -1.53 -2.73 -5.70
C THR A 313 -2.33 -4.03 -5.81
N LEU A 314 -2.88 -4.33 -6.99
CA LEU A 314 -3.62 -5.59 -7.19
C LEU A 314 -2.71 -6.81 -7.04
N PHE A 315 -1.50 -6.74 -7.58
CA PHE A 315 -0.48 -7.80 -7.42
C PHE A 315 -0.07 -7.97 -5.97
N HIS A 316 0.11 -6.86 -5.24
CA HIS A 316 0.39 -6.86 -3.81
C HIS A 316 -0.66 -7.66 -3.03
N GLU A 317 -1.95 -7.30 -3.17
CA GLU A 317 -3.03 -7.99 -2.45
C GLU A 317 -3.14 -9.47 -2.85
N PHE A 318 -2.95 -9.76 -4.14
CA PHE A 318 -2.98 -11.14 -4.61
C PHE A 318 -1.83 -11.98 -4.06
N GLY A 319 -0.66 -11.39 -3.80
CA GLY A 319 0.45 -12.06 -3.12
C GLY A 319 0.11 -12.49 -1.69
N HIS A 320 -0.56 -11.63 -0.90
CA HIS A 320 -1.14 -12.05 0.39
C HIS A 320 -2.18 -13.15 0.20
N GLY A 321 -3.06 -13.00 -0.80
CA GLY A 321 -4.05 -14.01 -1.17
C GLY A 321 -3.42 -15.36 -1.42
N LEU A 322 -2.36 -15.43 -2.22
CA LEU A 322 -1.63 -16.66 -2.52
C LEU A 322 -1.00 -17.28 -1.27
N HIS A 323 -0.43 -16.47 -0.37
CA HIS A 323 0.15 -16.96 0.89
C HIS A 323 -0.89 -17.67 1.76
N HIS A 324 -2.11 -17.12 1.83
CA HIS A 324 -3.21 -17.77 2.53
C HIS A 324 -3.78 -18.98 1.79
N MET A 325 -3.98 -18.85 0.48
CA MET A 325 -4.72 -19.82 -0.32
C MET A 325 -3.89 -21.07 -0.68
N LEU A 326 -2.57 -20.95 -0.80
CA LEU A 326 -1.70 -22.06 -1.21
C LEU A 326 -1.03 -22.80 -0.04
N THR A 327 -1.29 -22.39 1.21
CA THR A 327 -0.78 -23.08 2.41
C THR A 327 -1.04 -24.59 2.39
N GLN A 328 -0.06 -25.38 2.83
CA GLN A 328 -0.21 -26.82 3.09
C GLN A 328 -0.33 -27.16 4.58
N VAL A 329 -0.31 -26.16 5.46
CA VAL A 329 -0.55 -26.31 6.90
C VAL A 329 -2.03 -26.52 7.16
N ASP A 330 -2.39 -27.58 7.90
CA ASP A 330 -3.78 -27.91 8.26
C ASP A 330 -4.09 -27.69 9.75
N VAL A 331 -3.22 -26.98 10.46
CA VAL A 331 -3.43 -26.52 11.84
C VAL A 331 -3.83 -25.05 11.83
N LEU A 332 -5.02 -24.76 12.38
CA LEU A 332 -5.70 -23.45 12.27
C LEU A 332 -4.81 -22.26 12.70
N ASP A 333 -4.11 -22.40 13.83
CA ASP A 333 -3.35 -21.31 14.46
C ASP A 333 -2.11 -20.87 13.68
N VAL A 334 -1.64 -21.70 12.74
CA VAL A 334 -0.39 -21.48 11.97
C VAL A 334 -0.58 -21.66 10.46
N SER A 335 -1.82 -21.66 9.98
CA SER A 335 -2.16 -21.91 8.58
C SER A 335 -2.44 -20.63 7.80
N GLY A 336 -1.98 -20.60 6.54
CA GLY A 336 -2.10 -19.43 5.69
C GLY A 336 -1.19 -18.34 6.24
N ILE A 337 -1.74 -17.15 6.47
CA ILE A 337 -0.99 -16.05 7.08
C ILE A 337 -0.99 -16.09 8.62
N ASN A 338 -1.72 -17.02 9.25
CA ASN A 338 -1.75 -17.15 10.70
C ASN A 338 -0.40 -17.62 11.24
N GLY A 339 0.04 -17.02 12.35
CA GLY A 339 1.31 -17.33 13.01
C GLY A 339 2.56 -16.90 12.24
N VAL A 340 2.41 -16.34 11.03
CA VAL A 340 3.53 -15.72 10.30
C VAL A 340 3.95 -14.45 11.04
N ALA A 341 5.26 -14.28 11.24
CA ALA A 341 5.80 -13.06 11.83
C ALA A 341 5.37 -11.83 11.00
N TRP A 342 4.91 -10.78 11.69
CA TRP A 342 4.30 -9.62 11.02
C TRP A 342 5.28 -8.84 10.12
N ASP A 343 6.58 -8.97 10.32
CA ASP A 343 7.65 -8.41 9.48
C ASP A 343 8.11 -9.34 8.35
N ALA A 344 7.48 -10.51 8.22
CA ALA A 344 7.58 -11.40 7.06
C ALA A 344 6.30 -11.48 6.22
N VAL A 345 5.14 -11.08 6.77
CA VAL A 345 3.83 -11.27 6.11
C VAL A 345 3.72 -10.53 4.77
N GLU A 346 4.46 -9.42 4.64
CA GLU A 346 4.54 -8.57 3.44
C GLU A 346 5.49 -9.12 2.36
N LEU A 347 6.23 -10.20 2.65
CA LEU A 347 7.17 -10.77 1.66
C LEU A 347 6.41 -11.23 0.40
N PRO A 348 5.37 -12.09 0.47
CA PRO A 348 4.70 -12.56 -0.74
C PRO A 348 3.94 -11.48 -1.51
N SER A 349 3.39 -10.47 -0.82
CA SER A 349 2.69 -9.35 -1.45
C SER A 349 3.67 -8.50 -2.26
N GLN A 350 4.71 -7.97 -1.62
CA GLN A 350 5.72 -7.13 -2.28
C GLN A 350 6.56 -7.91 -3.31
N PHE A 351 6.74 -9.21 -3.09
CA PHE A 351 7.39 -10.08 -4.08
C PHE A 351 6.62 -10.04 -5.41
N LEU A 352 5.30 -10.24 -5.38
CA LEU A 352 4.52 -10.39 -6.61
C LEU A 352 4.46 -9.09 -7.43
N GLU A 353 4.57 -7.92 -6.79
CA GLU A 353 4.65 -6.61 -7.44
C GLU A 353 5.71 -6.53 -8.55
N ASN A 354 6.81 -7.28 -8.41
CA ASN A 354 7.92 -7.25 -9.37
C ASN A 354 7.53 -7.70 -10.79
N TRP A 355 6.47 -8.50 -10.93
CA TRP A 355 5.92 -8.90 -12.23
C TRP A 355 5.16 -7.78 -12.94
N CYS A 356 4.95 -6.62 -12.30
CA CYS A 356 4.42 -5.43 -12.95
C CYS A 356 5.49 -4.66 -13.74
N TRP A 357 6.76 -5.05 -13.64
CA TRP A 357 7.90 -4.32 -14.20
C TRP A 357 8.74 -5.12 -15.21
N ASN A 358 8.43 -6.39 -15.46
CA ASN A 358 9.17 -7.20 -16.43
C ASN A 358 8.44 -7.22 -17.79
N PRO A 359 9.15 -7.07 -18.94
CA PRO A 359 8.55 -7.11 -20.28
C PRO A 359 7.69 -8.36 -20.58
N GLU A 360 8.16 -9.55 -20.18
CA GLU A 360 7.46 -10.80 -20.47
C GLU A 360 6.15 -10.91 -19.68
N SER A 361 6.14 -10.51 -18.41
CA SER A 361 4.92 -10.47 -17.60
C SER A 361 4.00 -9.32 -17.99
N LEU A 362 4.52 -8.15 -18.35
CA LEU A 362 3.74 -7.02 -18.87
C LEU A 362 2.94 -7.41 -20.13
N GLY A 363 3.49 -8.26 -21.00
CA GLY A 363 2.74 -8.80 -22.15
C GLY A 363 1.51 -9.64 -21.77
N LEU A 364 1.45 -10.17 -20.54
CA LEU A 364 0.28 -10.90 -20.04
C LEU A 364 -0.80 -9.96 -19.51
N ILE A 365 -0.41 -8.81 -18.93
CA ILE A 365 -1.29 -7.92 -18.16
C ILE A 365 -1.65 -6.61 -18.87
N ALA A 366 -0.93 -6.26 -19.94
CA ALA A 366 -1.15 -5.03 -20.71
C ALA A 366 -1.66 -5.30 -22.13
N SER A 367 -2.68 -4.56 -22.55
CA SER A 367 -3.14 -4.42 -23.94
C SER A 367 -4.06 -3.22 -24.06
N HIS A 368 -4.05 -2.54 -25.21
CA HIS A 368 -4.92 -1.37 -25.40
C HIS A 368 -6.39 -1.76 -25.29
N HIS A 369 -7.16 -1.01 -24.50
CA HIS A 369 -8.56 -1.34 -24.21
C HIS A 369 -9.49 -1.31 -25.44
N GLU A 370 -9.18 -0.52 -26.47
CA GLU A 370 -10.00 -0.43 -27.70
C GLU A 370 -9.49 -1.33 -28.83
N THR A 371 -8.16 -1.43 -29.00
CA THR A 371 -7.55 -2.08 -30.17
C THR A 371 -7.07 -3.50 -29.87
N GLY A 372 -6.87 -3.84 -28.59
CA GLY A 372 -6.26 -5.10 -28.17
C GLY A 372 -4.78 -5.23 -28.50
N GLU A 373 -4.14 -4.18 -29.03
CA GLU A 373 -2.71 -4.18 -29.36
C GLU A 373 -1.85 -4.32 -28.09
N PRO A 374 -0.66 -4.94 -28.18
CA PRO A 374 0.28 -5.02 -27.06
C PRO A 374 0.87 -3.64 -26.74
N LEU A 375 1.33 -3.46 -25.50
CA LEU A 375 2.03 -2.24 -25.09
C LEU A 375 3.24 -1.98 -26.02
N PRO A 376 3.29 -0.83 -26.71
CA PRO A 376 4.37 -0.50 -27.64
C PRO A 376 5.72 -0.49 -26.92
N GLU A 377 6.75 -0.95 -27.61
CA GLU A 377 8.11 -1.02 -27.06
C GLU A 377 8.60 0.35 -26.55
N ASP A 378 8.30 1.44 -27.25
CA ASP A 378 8.63 2.80 -26.80
C ASP A 378 8.01 3.15 -25.43
N LEU A 379 6.72 2.85 -25.24
CA LEU A 379 6.02 3.11 -23.98
C LEU A 379 6.53 2.19 -22.86
N LEU A 380 6.86 0.93 -23.19
CA LEU A 380 7.48 0.01 -22.25
C LEU A 380 8.83 0.55 -21.76
N GLN A 381 9.72 0.97 -22.67
CA GLN A 381 11.03 1.51 -22.30
C GLN A 381 10.90 2.78 -21.45
N LYS A 382 9.94 3.65 -21.77
CA LYS A 382 9.64 4.85 -20.95
C LYS A 382 9.12 4.50 -19.55
N LEU A 383 8.21 3.52 -19.44
CA LEU A 383 7.72 3.01 -18.15
C LEU A 383 8.89 2.48 -17.30
N LEU A 384 9.77 1.66 -17.89
CA LEU A 384 10.93 1.11 -17.19
C LEU A 384 11.94 2.18 -16.79
N ALA A 385 12.18 3.18 -17.65
CA ALA A 385 13.06 4.31 -17.33
C ALA A 385 12.52 5.19 -16.19
N ALA A 386 11.20 5.29 -16.06
CA ALA A 386 10.53 6.04 -15.00
C ALA A 386 10.35 5.25 -13.69
N LYS A 387 10.65 3.94 -13.65
CA LYS A 387 10.44 3.05 -12.49
C LYS A 387 11.01 3.62 -11.19
N ASN A 388 12.22 4.15 -11.25
CA ASN A 388 12.96 4.66 -10.08
C ASN A 388 12.90 6.20 -9.97
N PHE A 389 11.95 6.85 -10.65
CA PHE A 389 11.79 8.29 -10.56
C PHE A 389 11.40 8.70 -9.13
N GLN A 390 12.20 9.56 -8.50
CA GLN A 390 11.99 10.05 -7.14
C GLN A 390 11.88 8.94 -6.07
N SER A 391 12.56 7.81 -6.30
CA SER A 391 12.55 6.67 -5.37
C SER A 391 13.18 7.02 -4.02
N GLY A 392 14.16 7.94 -3.99
CA GLY A 392 14.74 8.45 -2.74
C GLY A 392 13.70 9.19 -1.89
N MET A 393 12.96 10.13 -2.47
CA MET A 393 11.86 10.85 -1.81
C MET A 393 10.77 9.88 -1.32
N GLY A 394 10.41 8.87 -2.13
CA GLY A 394 9.47 7.82 -1.75
C GLY A 394 9.96 6.97 -0.57
N MET A 395 11.25 6.60 -0.59
CA MET A 395 11.90 5.80 0.45
C MET A 395 11.90 6.53 1.79
N VAL A 396 12.38 7.78 1.83
CA VAL A 396 12.43 8.54 3.10
C VAL A 396 11.04 8.80 3.69
N ARG A 397 10.00 8.91 2.85
CA ARG A 397 8.61 9.02 3.32
C ARG A 397 8.11 7.75 4.02
N GLN A 398 8.46 6.57 3.51
CA GLN A 398 8.10 5.31 4.18
C GLN A 398 8.90 5.08 5.46
N LEU A 399 10.18 5.48 5.47
CA LEU A 399 11.01 5.45 6.66
C LEU A 399 10.53 6.43 7.74
N GLU A 400 10.03 7.61 7.35
CA GLU A 400 9.37 8.55 8.25
C GLU A 400 8.19 7.88 8.99
N PHE A 401 7.28 7.21 8.27
CA PHE A 401 6.16 6.49 8.89
C PHE A 401 6.62 5.39 9.84
N SER A 402 7.66 4.66 9.44
CA SER A 402 8.19 3.53 10.20
C SER A 402 8.87 3.99 11.49
N LEU A 403 9.71 5.02 11.41
CA LEU A 403 10.37 5.63 12.57
C LEU A 403 9.35 6.30 13.49
N PHE A 404 8.37 7.01 12.94
CA PHE A 404 7.29 7.62 13.72
C PHE A 404 6.56 6.57 14.56
N ASP A 405 6.03 5.52 13.93
CA ASP A 405 5.33 4.44 14.61
C ASP A 405 6.20 3.77 15.69
N PHE A 406 7.40 3.36 15.31
CA PHE A 406 8.23 2.54 16.19
C PHE A 406 8.69 3.33 17.42
N ARG A 407 9.15 4.57 17.22
CA ARG A 407 9.56 5.46 18.31
C ARG A 407 8.40 5.86 19.19
N LEU A 408 7.21 6.09 18.62
CA LEU A 408 6.02 6.42 19.40
C LEU A 408 5.66 5.33 20.42
N HIS A 409 5.87 4.06 20.08
CA HIS A 409 5.56 2.94 20.96
C HIS A 409 6.73 2.50 21.85
N ALA A 410 7.97 2.74 21.43
CA ALA A 410 9.19 2.42 22.18
C ALA A 410 9.52 3.49 23.24
N GLU A 411 9.34 4.78 22.93
CA GLU A 411 9.71 5.91 23.79
C GLU A 411 8.58 6.33 24.76
N PHE A 412 7.38 5.75 24.67
CA PHE A 412 6.26 6.12 25.54
C PHE A 412 6.45 5.65 26.99
N THR A 413 6.28 6.57 27.95
CA THR A 413 6.27 6.30 29.40
C THR A 413 5.12 7.00 30.11
N ASP A 414 4.78 6.54 31.32
CA ASP A 414 3.73 7.14 32.15
C ASP A 414 4.12 8.55 32.65
N GLU A 415 5.41 8.79 32.91
CA GLU A 415 5.94 10.07 33.39
C GLU A 415 6.13 11.11 32.28
N ALA A 416 6.29 10.66 31.03
CA ALA A 416 6.52 11.49 29.86
C ALA A 416 5.68 10.97 28.67
N PRO A 417 4.34 11.09 28.72
CA PRO A 417 3.49 10.62 27.64
C PRO A 417 3.86 11.35 26.35
N THR A 418 4.31 10.58 25.36
CA THR A 418 4.70 11.13 24.06
C THR A 418 3.46 11.60 23.32
N ASN A 419 3.41 12.89 22.93
CA ASN A 419 2.38 13.40 22.03
C ASN A 419 2.65 12.86 20.61
N PRO A 420 1.70 12.18 19.95
CA PRO A 420 1.88 11.65 18.60
C PRO A 420 2.30 12.70 17.56
N LEU A 421 1.72 13.90 17.62
CA LEU A 421 2.05 14.97 16.68
C LEU A 421 3.47 15.49 16.88
N ASP A 422 3.92 15.61 18.13
CA ASP A 422 5.28 16.07 18.43
C ASP A 422 6.33 15.03 18.04
N MET A 423 6.07 13.74 18.29
CA MET A 423 6.94 12.66 17.82
C MET A 423 7.03 12.64 16.30
N HIS A 424 5.90 12.77 15.61
CA HIS A 424 5.85 12.86 14.15
C HIS A 424 6.66 14.05 13.63
N ARG A 425 6.50 15.24 14.22
CA ARG A 425 7.29 16.44 13.85
C ARG A 425 8.79 16.23 14.07
N LYS A 426 9.18 15.61 15.19
CA LYS A 426 10.58 15.26 15.49
C LYS A 426 11.18 14.33 14.45
N VAL A 427 10.52 13.21 14.15
CA VAL A 427 10.98 12.26 13.11
C VAL A 427 11.09 12.94 11.75
N ARG A 428 10.09 13.73 11.35
CA ARG A 428 10.13 14.50 10.09
C ARG A 428 11.34 15.42 10.01
N SER A 429 11.68 16.12 11.09
CA SER A 429 12.84 17.02 11.11
C SER A 429 14.18 16.29 10.89
N GLU A 430 14.22 15.00 11.18
CA GLU A 430 15.42 14.17 11.04
C GLU A 430 15.56 13.58 9.61
N ILE A 431 14.45 13.17 8.97
CA ILE A 431 14.50 12.36 7.73
C ILE A 431 13.76 12.94 6.52
N ALA A 432 12.71 13.74 6.73
CA ALA A 432 11.87 14.21 5.62
C ALA A 432 12.56 15.33 4.84
N VAL A 433 12.45 15.28 3.51
CA VAL A 433 12.96 16.34 2.62
C VAL A 433 11.89 17.36 2.24
N VAL A 434 10.61 17.00 2.39
CA VAL A 434 9.46 17.88 2.15
C VAL A 434 9.02 18.50 3.48
N GLU A 435 8.90 19.83 3.50
CA GLU A 435 8.35 20.53 4.65
C GLU A 435 6.82 20.36 4.71
N ALA A 436 6.31 19.95 5.87
CA ALA A 436 4.87 19.82 6.09
C ALA A 436 4.31 21.10 6.72
N PRO A 437 3.10 21.54 6.33
CA PRO A 437 2.47 22.70 6.95
C PRO A 437 2.11 22.44 8.41
N GLU A 438 1.99 23.50 9.20
CA GLU A 438 1.70 23.43 10.64
C GLU A 438 0.38 22.69 10.96
N PHE A 439 -0.61 22.83 10.08
CA PHE A 439 -1.91 22.17 10.19
C PHE A 439 -1.87 20.67 9.88
N ASN A 440 -0.75 20.09 9.46
CA ASN A 440 -0.67 18.66 9.16
C ASN A 440 -1.06 17.82 10.40
N ARG A 441 -2.03 16.93 10.24
CA ARG A 441 -2.52 15.97 11.25
C ARG A 441 -2.49 14.54 10.74
N PHE A 442 -1.54 14.21 9.87
CA PHE A 442 -1.34 12.85 9.36
C PHE A 442 -1.55 11.72 10.41
N PRO A 443 -1.00 11.78 11.65
CA PRO A 443 -1.22 10.75 12.66
C PRO A 443 -2.70 10.42 12.93
N ASN A 444 -3.59 11.42 12.90
CA ASN A 444 -5.03 11.27 13.15
C ASN A 444 -5.75 10.40 12.13
N SER A 445 -5.12 10.13 10.99
CA SER A 445 -5.66 9.27 9.93
C SER A 445 -4.77 8.06 9.64
N PHE A 446 -3.75 7.79 10.47
CA PHE A 446 -2.82 6.69 10.26
C PHE A 446 -3.37 5.35 10.76
N SER A 447 -4.39 4.85 10.07
CA SER A 447 -5.14 3.64 10.47
C SER A 447 -4.28 2.39 10.61
N HIS A 448 -3.16 2.28 9.89
CA HIS A 448 -2.25 1.13 9.99
C HIS A 448 -1.85 0.82 11.44
N ILE A 449 -1.54 1.87 12.22
CA ILE A 449 -0.99 1.72 13.57
C ILE A 449 -2.04 1.95 14.65
N PHE A 450 -3.13 2.66 14.39
CA PHE A 450 -4.16 2.93 15.41
C PHE A 450 -5.44 2.10 15.25
N ALA A 451 -5.70 1.56 14.06
CA ALA A 451 -6.88 0.74 13.76
C ALA A 451 -6.55 -0.49 12.89
N GLY A 452 -5.27 -0.86 12.84
CA GLY A 452 -4.74 -1.98 12.06
C GLY A 452 -3.68 -2.76 12.84
N GLY A 453 -3.08 -3.75 12.19
CA GLY A 453 -2.13 -4.68 12.82
C GLY A 453 -0.68 -4.17 12.94
N TYR A 454 -0.38 -2.94 12.49
CA TYR A 454 1.00 -2.47 12.32
C TYR A 454 1.52 -1.60 13.47
N ALA A 455 0.86 -1.61 14.63
CA ALA A 455 1.33 -0.86 15.79
C ALA A 455 2.71 -1.36 16.26
N ALA A 456 3.71 -0.46 16.31
CA ALA A 456 5.12 -0.82 16.50
C ALA A 456 5.55 -1.93 15.53
N GLY A 457 5.19 -1.75 14.27
CA GLY A 457 5.24 -2.77 13.23
C GLY A 457 5.12 -2.21 11.82
N TYR A 458 4.99 -0.89 11.62
CA TYR A 458 4.95 -0.33 10.28
C TYR A 458 6.28 -0.52 9.53
N TYR A 459 7.39 -0.67 10.27
CA TYR A 459 8.69 -1.05 9.70
C TYR A 459 8.64 -2.38 8.92
N SER A 460 7.66 -3.25 9.20
CA SER A 460 7.44 -4.52 8.48
C SER A 460 7.40 -4.34 6.97
N TYR A 461 6.85 -3.23 6.45
CA TYR A 461 6.84 -2.96 5.02
C TYR A 461 8.25 -2.89 4.43
N LYS A 462 9.17 -2.14 5.05
CA LYS A 462 10.55 -2.03 4.55
C LYS A 462 11.39 -3.27 4.88
N TRP A 463 11.12 -3.89 6.02
CA TRP A 463 11.78 -5.14 6.40
C TRP A 463 11.49 -6.25 5.38
N ALA A 464 10.21 -6.43 5.03
CA ALA A 464 9.79 -7.41 4.05
C ALA A 464 10.14 -6.99 2.62
N GLU A 465 10.22 -5.70 2.29
CA GLU A 465 10.62 -5.26 0.96
C GLU A 465 12.07 -5.67 0.66
N VAL A 466 12.94 -5.69 1.67
CA VAL A 466 14.29 -6.26 1.56
C VAL A 466 14.22 -7.76 1.28
N LEU A 467 13.37 -8.51 1.99
CA LEU A 467 13.15 -9.92 1.71
C LEU A 467 12.63 -10.13 0.29
N ALA A 468 11.67 -9.33 -0.15
CA ALA A 468 11.00 -9.45 -1.45
C ALA A 468 11.93 -9.10 -2.61
N ALA A 469 12.67 -7.99 -2.51
CA ALA A 469 13.67 -7.59 -3.49
C ALA A 469 14.76 -8.66 -3.65
N ASP A 470 15.25 -9.19 -2.53
CA ASP A 470 16.29 -10.22 -2.56
C ASP A 470 15.74 -11.58 -3.05
N ALA A 471 14.51 -11.94 -2.68
CA ALA A 471 13.84 -13.11 -3.23
C ALA A 471 13.65 -13.00 -4.74
N PHE A 472 13.22 -11.83 -5.23
CA PHE A 472 13.05 -11.56 -6.66
C PHE A 472 14.38 -11.56 -7.41
N SER A 473 15.50 -11.13 -6.78
CA SER A 473 16.81 -11.16 -7.42
C SER A 473 17.22 -12.56 -7.92
N LEU A 474 16.76 -13.63 -7.24
CA LEU A 474 16.98 -15.01 -7.70
C LEU A 474 16.23 -15.34 -9.01
N PHE A 475 15.05 -14.75 -9.20
CA PHE A 475 14.31 -14.83 -10.48
C PHE A 475 14.97 -13.99 -11.56
N GLU A 476 15.58 -12.85 -11.24
CA GLU A 476 16.40 -12.09 -12.20
C GLU A 476 17.63 -12.90 -12.67
N GLU A 477 18.24 -13.68 -11.77
CA GLU A 477 19.39 -14.54 -12.07
C GLU A 477 19.04 -15.73 -12.99
N LYS A 478 17.84 -16.31 -12.85
CA LYS A 478 17.45 -17.57 -13.51
C LYS A 478 16.39 -17.44 -14.62
N GLY A 479 15.65 -16.34 -14.62
CA GLY A 479 14.47 -16.11 -15.46
C GLY A 479 13.21 -15.92 -14.62
N ILE A 480 12.38 -14.92 -14.97
CA ILE A 480 11.22 -14.50 -14.16
C ILE A 480 10.07 -15.51 -14.08
N PHE A 481 10.11 -16.56 -14.91
CA PHE A 481 9.21 -17.71 -14.87
C PHE A 481 9.97 -19.04 -14.76
N ASP A 482 11.18 -19.04 -14.17
CA ASP A 482 11.92 -20.28 -13.91
C ASP A 482 11.08 -21.24 -13.03
N PRO A 483 10.67 -22.42 -13.53
CA PRO A 483 9.74 -23.29 -12.82
C PRO A 483 10.29 -23.84 -11.50
N GLU A 484 11.61 -24.08 -11.43
CA GLU A 484 12.23 -24.62 -10.22
C GLU A 484 12.30 -23.56 -9.12
N THR A 485 12.58 -22.30 -9.47
CA THR A 485 12.54 -21.18 -8.52
C THR A 485 11.11 -20.87 -8.08
N GLY A 486 10.12 -20.93 -8.98
CA GLY A 486 8.69 -20.83 -8.65
C GLY A 486 8.23 -21.89 -7.65
N LYS A 487 8.56 -23.16 -7.89
CA LYS A 487 8.32 -24.27 -6.94
C LYS A 487 9.06 -24.08 -5.62
N ALA A 488 10.31 -23.62 -5.65
CA ALA A 488 11.07 -23.37 -4.43
C ALA A 488 10.40 -22.27 -3.58
N PHE A 489 9.90 -21.19 -4.20
CA PHE A 489 9.17 -20.15 -3.50
C PHE A 489 7.84 -20.68 -2.92
N LEU A 490 7.09 -21.45 -3.72
CA LEU A 490 5.87 -22.12 -3.28
C LEU A 490 6.12 -22.98 -2.02
N HIS A 491 7.07 -23.91 -2.09
CA HIS A 491 7.30 -24.89 -1.03
C HIS A 491 7.96 -24.32 0.23
N ASN A 492 8.76 -23.27 0.11
CA ASN A 492 9.47 -22.70 1.26
C ASN A 492 8.73 -21.51 1.87
N ILE A 493 7.96 -20.75 1.10
CA ILE A 493 7.29 -19.54 1.58
C ILE A 493 5.77 -19.78 1.65
N LEU A 494 5.10 -19.95 0.51
CA LEU A 494 3.64 -19.93 0.43
C LEU A 494 2.96 -21.13 1.12
N GLU A 495 3.58 -22.31 1.09
CA GLU A 495 2.98 -23.54 1.64
C GLU A 495 3.13 -23.67 3.17
N LYS A 496 3.94 -22.82 3.81
CA LYS A 496 4.45 -23.06 5.18
C LYS A 496 3.70 -22.30 6.28
N GLY A 497 3.01 -21.22 5.94
CA GLY A 497 2.37 -20.34 6.92
C GLY A 497 3.24 -20.07 8.15
N GLY A 498 2.65 -20.02 9.34
CA GLY A 498 3.36 -19.83 10.61
C GLY A 498 4.02 -21.09 11.19
N SER A 499 4.21 -22.16 10.42
CA SER A 499 4.71 -23.45 10.95
C SER A 499 6.22 -23.49 11.23
N GLN A 500 6.97 -22.50 10.73
CA GLN A 500 8.43 -22.42 10.88
C GLN A 500 8.89 -20.96 10.85
N GLU A 501 10.03 -20.68 11.51
CA GLU A 501 10.66 -19.36 11.55
C GLU A 501 10.91 -18.80 10.13
N PRO A 502 10.41 -17.58 9.80
CA PRO A 502 10.51 -17.04 8.45
C PRO A 502 11.95 -16.86 7.93
N MET A 503 12.92 -16.59 8.82
CA MET A 503 14.33 -16.50 8.41
C MET A 503 14.87 -17.85 7.93
N GLU A 504 14.44 -18.96 8.55
CA GLU A 504 14.83 -20.31 8.11
C GLU A 504 14.19 -20.65 6.77
N LEU A 505 12.92 -20.29 6.58
CA LEU A 505 12.20 -20.46 5.32
C LEU A 505 12.85 -19.64 4.18
N PHE A 506 13.21 -18.39 4.47
CA PHE A 506 13.91 -17.53 3.52
C PHE A 506 15.27 -18.11 3.14
N LYS A 507 16.09 -18.55 4.11
CA LYS A 507 17.38 -19.18 3.83
C LYS A 507 17.22 -20.48 3.02
N ALA A 508 16.20 -21.28 3.29
CA ALA A 508 15.91 -22.48 2.53
C ALA A 508 15.56 -22.19 1.06
N PHE A 509 14.86 -21.07 0.80
CA PHE A 509 14.59 -20.58 -0.55
C PHE A 509 15.81 -19.95 -1.22
N ARG A 510 16.41 -18.94 -0.58
CA ARG A 510 17.43 -18.05 -1.16
C ARG A 510 18.84 -18.64 -1.11
N GLY A 511 19.09 -19.57 -0.18
CA GLY A 511 20.41 -20.17 0.11
C GLY A 511 21.30 -19.35 1.05
N ARG A 512 20.83 -18.17 1.49
CA ARG A 512 21.55 -17.25 2.39
C ARG A 512 20.57 -16.30 3.09
N GLU A 513 21.07 -15.53 4.06
CA GLU A 513 20.34 -14.44 4.70
C GLU A 513 20.06 -13.29 3.72
N PRO A 514 19.00 -12.49 3.97
CA PRO A 514 18.61 -11.38 3.12
C PRO A 514 19.62 -10.23 3.15
N GLN A 515 19.75 -9.50 2.04
CA GLN A 515 20.69 -8.38 1.89
C GLN A 515 19.96 -7.09 1.52
N VAL A 516 20.17 -6.04 2.32
CA VAL A 516 19.61 -4.69 2.10
C VAL A 516 19.98 -4.12 0.73
N ASP A 517 21.16 -4.46 0.22
CA ASP A 517 21.65 -3.98 -1.08
C ASP A 517 20.76 -4.42 -2.25
N ALA A 518 20.01 -5.51 -2.11
CA ALA A 518 19.03 -5.93 -3.13
C ALA A 518 17.93 -4.89 -3.31
N LEU A 519 17.37 -4.36 -2.21
CA LEU A 519 16.35 -3.31 -2.24
C LEU A 519 16.89 -1.99 -2.78
N LEU A 520 18.09 -1.59 -2.35
CA LEU A 520 18.72 -0.35 -2.79
C LEU A 520 18.98 -0.38 -4.30
N LYS A 521 19.54 -1.50 -4.80
CA LYS A 521 19.73 -1.72 -6.24
C LYS A 521 18.39 -1.68 -6.99
N GLN A 522 17.38 -2.39 -6.48
CA GLN A 522 16.06 -2.45 -7.13
C GLN A 522 15.40 -1.08 -7.25
N THR A 523 15.55 -0.24 -6.22
CA THR A 523 15.01 1.14 -6.17
C THR A 523 15.92 2.17 -6.81
N GLY A 524 17.08 1.77 -7.35
CA GLY A 524 18.03 2.68 -7.99
C GLY A 524 18.72 3.65 -7.01
N ILE A 525 18.76 3.29 -5.73
CA ILE A 525 19.48 4.03 -4.69
C ILE A 525 20.90 3.48 -4.63
N THR A 526 21.86 4.22 -5.19
CA THR A 526 23.27 3.80 -5.29
C THR A 526 24.18 4.69 -4.46
N ASP A 527 25.19 4.09 -3.82
CA ASP A 527 26.21 4.80 -3.03
C ASP A 527 27.17 5.69 -3.88
N GLU A 528 26.94 5.85 -5.20
CA GLU A 528 27.79 6.66 -6.11
C GLU A 528 27.63 8.19 -5.95
N ALA A 529 27.28 8.65 -4.76
CA ALA A 529 27.30 10.07 -4.39
C ALA A 529 27.93 10.25 -3.01
N ALA A 530 29.26 10.03 -2.94
CA ALA A 530 30.12 10.55 -1.88
C ALA A 530 31.11 11.56 -2.48
#